data_AF-A0A915CRV6-F1
#
_entry.id   AF-A0A915CRV6-F1
#
_cell.length_a   1.000
_cell.length_b   1.000
_cell.length_c   1.000
_cell.angle_alpha   90.00
_cell.angle_beta   90.00
_cell.angle_gamma   90.00
#
_symmetry.space_group_name_H-M   'P 1'
#
loop_
_entity.id
_entity.type
_entity.pdbx_description
1 polymer ?
#
loop_
_entity_poly.entity_id
_entity_poly.type
_entity_poly.pdbx_seq_one_letter_code
_entity_poly.pdbx_strand_id
1 'polypeptide(L)'
;MDQSCVSCKTLEEEIIQVPWDVMRQSKTFDEMYCNLGAKDLIVEEYYATKDRIWFELTNYQKNFLGVPVDELVQLISAANYLDVKSLTQLGCQCLAQLMKEKTSEEVRDLFGISNDLTEEEVQEIKKQNVWCD
;
A
#
# COMPACT_ATOMS: atom_id res chain seq x y z
N MET A 1 -16.42 -10.08 27.14
CA MET A 1 -15.15 -9.45 27.53
C MET A 1 -15.08 -8.12 26.83
N ASP A 2 -14.86 -7.03 27.56
CA ASP A 2 -14.66 -5.70 26.98
C ASP A 2 -13.32 -5.70 26.22
N GLN A 3 -13.34 -6.21 24.98
CA GLN A 3 -12.16 -6.28 24.12
C GLN A 3 -11.97 -4.91 23.47
N SER A 4 -11.55 -3.92 24.26
CA SER A 4 -11.26 -2.58 23.75
C SER A 4 -9.97 -2.57 22.91
N CYS A 5 -9.02 -3.47 23.18
CA CYS A 5 -7.73 -3.57 22.49
C CYS A 5 -7.26 -5.02 22.28
N VAL A 6 -6.39 -5.21 21.28
CA VAL A 6 -5.61 -6.42 20.97
C VAL A 6 -4.14 -6.13 21.22
N SER A 7 -3.44 -7.04 21.88
CA SER A 7 -1.99 -6.97 22.00
C SER A 7 -1.32 -7.60 20.78
N CYS A 8 -0.65 -6.78 19.98
CA CYS A 8 0.13 -7.21 18.81
C CYS A 8 1.60 -7.25 19.19
N LYS A 9 2.29 -8.34 18.83
CA LYS A 9 3.73 -8.48 19.04
C LYS A 9 4.48 -8.25 17.73
N THR A 10 5.45 -7.35 17.73
CA THR A 10 6.29 -7.06 16.56
C THR A 10 7.38 -8.11 16.39
N LEU A 11 8.08 -8.08 15.25
CA LEU A 11 9.27 -8.91 15.02
C LEU A 11 10.41 -8.59 15.98
N GLU A 12 10.43 -7.38 16.54
CA GLU A 12 11.40 -6.91 17.54
C GLU A 12 10.98 -7.25 18.97
N GLU A 13 9.98 -8.12 19.14
CA GLU A 13 9.43 -8.56 20.42
C GLU A 13 8.72 -7.45 21.23
N GLU A 14 8.50 -6.27 20.63
CA GLU A 14 7.71 -5.20 21.24
C GLU A 14 6.21 -5.56 21.24
N ILE A 15 5.52 -5.21 22.33
CA ILE A 15 4.08 -5.40 22.44
C ILE A 15 3.37 -4.06 22.29
N ILE A 16 2.53 -3.95 21.26
CA ILE A 16 1.72 -2.78 20.95
C ILE A 16 0.26 -3.10 21.27
N GLN A 17 -0.42 -2.20 21.98
CA GLN A 17 -1.86 -2.29 22.22
C GLN A 17 -2.60 -1.58 21.09
N VAL A 18 -3.36 -2.31 20.30
CA VAL A 18 -4.10 -1.81 19.15
C VAL A 18 -5.60 -1.87 19.43
N PRO A 19 -6.35 -0.77 19.29
CA PRO A 19 -7.81 -0.78 19.44
C PRO A 19 -8.48 -1.81 18.52
N TRP A 20 -9.55 -2.45 19.02
CA TRP A 20 -10.21 -3.56 18.31
C TRP A 20 -10.80 -3.13 16.96
N ASP A 21 -11.42 -1.97 16.92
CA ASP A 21 -11.97 -1.34 15.72
C ASP A 21 -10.90 -1.07 14.64
N VAL A 22 -9.69 -0.70 15.07
CA VAL A 22 -8.54 -0.55 14.16
C VAL A 22 -8.07 -1.92 13.67
N MET A 23 -7.91 -2.89 14.56
CA MET A 23 -7.39 -4.21 14.21
C MET A 23 -8.30 -4.97 13.22
N ARG A 24 -9.62 -4.82 13.35
CA ARG A 24 -10.60 -5.44 12.43
C ARG A 24 -10.58 -4.92 11.00
N GLN A 25 -9.89 -3.81 10.72
CA GLN A 25 -9.70 -3.35 9.35
C GLN A 25 -8.80 -4.32 8.54
N SER A 26 -7.98 -5.11 9.23
CA SER A 26 -7.20 -6.19 8.63
C SER A 26 -8.08 -7.42 8.40
N LYS A 27 -8.28 -7.80 7.14
CA LYS A 27 -8.98 -9.05 6.82
C LYS A 27 -8.19 -10.27 7.23
N THR A 28 -6.87 -10.25 7.06
CA THR A 28 -5.98 -11.33 7.52
C THR A 28 -6.18 -11.60 9.02
N PHE A 29 -6.27 -10.55 9.84
CA PHE A 29 -6.56 -10.70 11.25
C PHE A 29 -7.98 -11.21 11.51
N ASP A 30 -9.00 -10.63 10.86
CA ASP A 30 -10.39 -11.06 11.07
C ASP A 30 -10.57 -12.54 10.71
N GLU A 31 -9.96 -13.02 9.61
CA GLU A 31 -9.93 -14.44 9.22
C GLU A 31 -9.18 -15.31 10.23
N MET A 32 -7.99 -14.90 10.67
CA MET A 32 -7.24 -15.61 11.71
C MET A 32 -8.07 -15.75 12.99
N TYR A 33 -8.74 -14.67 13.40
CA TYR A 33 -9.61 -14.66 14.58
C TYR A 33 -10.82 -15.58 14.41
N CYS A 34 -11.42 -15.64 13.22
CA CYS A 34 -12.47 -16.62 12.90
C CYS A 34 -11.98 -18.07 13.04
N ASN A 35 -10.81 -18.37 12.47
CA ASN A 35 -10.25 -19.71 12.44
C ASN A 35 -9.93 -20.26 13.83
N LEU A 36 -9.63 -19.37 14.78
CA LEU A 36 -9.45 -19.71 16.19
C LEU A 36 -10.78 -19.99 16.93
N GLY A 37 -11.91 -19.94 16.24
CA GLY A 37 -13.24 -20.23 16.80
C GLY A 37 -13.78 -19.10 17.69
N ALA A 38 -13.26 -17.88 17.55
CA ALA A 38 -13.52 -16.76 18.47
C ALA A 38 -14.64 -15.79 18.00
N LYS A 39 -15.52 -16.17 17.08
CA LYS A 39 -16.59 -15.29 16.56
C LYS A 39 -17.99 -15.59 17.11
N ASP A 40 -18.64 -14.54 17.64
CA ASP A 40 -20.03 -14.21 17.34
C ASP A 40 -20.03 -13.37 16.03
N LEU A 41 -20.79 -13.80 15.02
CA LEU A 41 -20.92 -13.17 13.69
C LEU A 41 -21.54 -11.74 13.82
N ILE A 42 -21.23 -10.71 13.02
CA ILE A 42 -21.12 -10.55 11.56
C ILE A 42 -20.13 -9.40 11.29
N VAL A 43 -19.36 -9.43 10.18
CA VAL A 43 -18.73 -8.22 9.63
C VAL A 43 -19.41 -7.94 8.30
N GLU A 44 -20.07 -6.80 8.18
CA GLU A 44 -20.58 -6.33 6.89
C GLU A 44 -19.41 -6.12 5.94
N GLU A 45 -19.46 -6.77 4.79
CA GLU A 45 -18.48 -6.60 3.73
C GLU A 45 -18.46 -5.13 3.31
N TYR A 46 -17.35 -4.44 3.56
CA TYR A 46 -17.10 -3.16 2.91
C TYR A 46 -16.80 -3.45 1.43
N TYR A 47 -17.82 -3.26 0.60
CA TYR A 47 -17.71 -3.33 -0.85
C TYR A 47 -16.79 -2.19 -1.33
N ALA A 48 -15.50 -2.50 -1.48
CA ALA A 48 -14.63 -1.70 -2.32
C ALA A 48 -15.31 -1.59 -3.69
N THR A 49 -15.70 -0.38 -4.06
CA THR A 49 -16.25 -0.09 -5.38
C THR A 49 -15.29 -0.64 -6.43
N LYS A 50 -15.84 -1.42 -7.37
CA LYS A 50 -15.07 -2.18 -8.37
C LYS A 50 -14.28 -1.31 -9.34
N ASP A 51 -14.49 0.00 -9.31
CA ASP A 51 -13.94 0.93 -10.29
C ASP A 51 -12.62 1.52 -9.79
N ARG A 52 -11.58 1.38 -10.61
CA ARG A 52 -10.28 2.03 -10.43
C ARG A 52 -10.43 3.53 -10.70
N ILE A 53 -10.91 4.26 -9.71
CA ILE A 53 -11.03 5.72 -9.80
C ILE A 53 -9.72 6.31 -9.32
N TRP A 54 -9.03 7.06 -10.18
CA TRP A 54 -8.03 8.01 -9.73
C TRP A 54 -8.75 9.08 -8.89
N PHE A 55 -8.42 9.20 -7.61
CA PHE A 55 -9.04 10.19 -6.72
C PHE A 55 -8.02 11.20 -6.14
N GLU A 56 -8.47 12.37 -5.71
CA GLU A 56 -7.55 13.32 -5.08
C GLU A 56 -7.29 12.94 -3.62
N LEU A 57 -6.02 12.87 -3.23
CA LEU A 57 -5.64 12.66 -1.84
C LEU A 57 -5.98 13.91 -1.02
N THR A 58 -6.63 13.69 0.12
CA THR A 58 -6.85 14.73 1.14
C THR A 58 -5.52 15.21 1.72
N ASN A 59 -5.51 16.39 2.33
CA ASN A 59 -4.30 16.93 2.98
C ASN A 59 -3.76 16.01 4.07
N TYR A 60 -4.65 15.36 4.83
CA TYR A 60 -4.25 14.37 5.82
C TYR A 60 -3.53 13.18 5.17
N GLN A 61 -4.10 12.60 4.12
CA GLN A 61 -3.48 11.47 3.41
C GLN A 61 -2.14 11.84 2.78
N LYS A 62 -2.02 13.04 2.19
CA LYS A 62 -0.76 13.54 1.65
C LYS A 62 0.31 13.69 2.72
N ASN A 63 -0.05 14.22 3.88
CA ASN A 63 0.89 14.37 5.00
C ASN A 63 1.27 13.01 5.60
N PHE A 64 0.31 12.09 5.71
CA PHE A 64 0.53 10.76 6.25
C PHE A 64 1.40 9.89 5.32
N LEU A 65 1.18 9.95 4.01
CA LEU A 65 1.93 9.19 3.00
C LEU A 65 3.17 9.95 2.48
N GLY A 66 3.40 11.18 2.96
CA GLY A 66 4.54 12.03 2.61
C GLY A 66 5.84 11.58 3.27
N VAL A 67 6.09 10.27 3.28
CA VAL A 67 7.29 9.62 3.80
C VAL A 67 8.26 9.31 2.64
N PRO A 68 9.53 8.99 2.92
CA PRO A 68 10.47 8.48 1.92
C PRO A 68 9.89 7.30 1.09
N VAL A 69 10.30 7.16 -0.16
CA VAL A 69 9.71 6.17 -1.09
C VAL A 69 9.93 4.73 -0.61
N ASP A 70 11.09 4.45 -0.02
CA ASP A 70 11.40 3.17 0.60
C ASP A 70 10.46 2.84 1.77
N GLU A 71 10.19 3.81 2.65
CA GLU A 71 9.20 3.66 3.72
C GLU A 71 7.78 3.49 3.17
N LEU A 72 7.40 4.24 2.14
CA LEU A 72 6.09 4.15 1.49
C LEU A 72 5.87 2.76 0.86
N VAL A 73 6.89 2.20 0.20
CA VAL A 73 6.83 0.85 -0.38
C VAL A 73 6.70 -0.21 0.71
N GLN A 74 7.43 -0.08 1.82
CA GLN A 74 7.28 -0.98 2.96
C GLN A 74 5.89 -0.90 3.59
N LEU A 75 5.34 0.32 3.73
CA LEU A 75 3.98 0.54 4.23
C LEU A 75 2.93 -0.13 3.32
N ILE A 76 3.05 0.03 2.00
CA ILE A 76 2.16 -0.63 1.03
C ILE A 76 2.26 -2.15 1.16
N SER A 77 3.46 -2.70 1.30
CA SER A 77 3.69 -4.14 1.45
C SER A 77 3.09 -4.67 2.75
N ALA A 78 3.26 -3.96 3.87
CA ALA A 78 2.65 -4.29 5.16
C ALA A 78 1.11 -4.22 5.10
N ALA A 79 0.56 -3.18 4.46
CA ALA A 79 -0.88 -3.05 4.24
C ALA A 79 -1.45 -4.20 3.40
N ASN A 80 -0.71 -4.63 2.37
CA ASN A 80 -1.07 -5.78 1.55
C ASN A 80 -1.02 -7.09 2.34
N TYR A 81 0.01 -7.30 3.18
CA TYR A 81 0.12 -8.49 4.05
C TYR A 81 -1.04 -8.58 5.05
N LEU A 82 -1.44 -7.45 5.63
CA LEU A 82 -2.57 -7.35 6.55
C LEU A 82 -3.95 -7.32 5.83
N ASP A 83 -3.97 -7.31 4.49
CA ASP A 83 -5.15 -7.11 3.64
C ASP A 83 -6.02 -5.92 4.08
N VAL A 84 -5.38 -4.76 4.25
CA VAL A 84 -6.02 -3.46 4.49
C VAL A 84 -6.15 -2.71 3.17
N LYS A 85 -7.19 -3.06 2.40
CA LYS A 85 -7.37 -2.61 1.00
C LYS A 85 -7.33 -1.10 0.81
N SER A 86 -7.93 -0.34 1.72
CA SER A 86 -7.96 1.13 1.66
C SER A 86 -6.56 1.73 1.72
N LEU A 87 -5.72 1.25 2.63
CA LEU A 87 -4.34 1.72 2.80
C LEU A 87 -3.46 1.30 1.61
N THR A 88 -3.62 0.08 1.11
CA THR A 88 -2.93 -0.38 -0.10
C THR A 88 -3.30 0.48 -1.31
N GLN A 89 -4.58 0.78 -1.52
CA GLN A 89 -5.02 1.65 -2.63
C GLN A 89 -4.48 3.07 -2.50
N LEU A 90 -4.55 3.65 -1.30
CA LEU A 90 -4.05 4.99 -1.02
C LEU A 90 -2.54 5.09 -1.26
N GLY A 91 -1.77 4.14 -0.74
CA GLY A 91 -0.32 4.09 -0.92
C GLY A 91 0.06 3.90 -2.40
N CYS A 92 -0.57 2.96 -3.10
CA CYS A 92 -0.36 2.75 -4.54
C CYS A 92 -0.66 4.01 -5.35
N GLN A 93 -1.71 4.75 -5.00
CA GLN A 93 -2.03 5.99 -5.69
C GLN A 93 -1.01 7.10 -5.42
N CYS A 94 -0.57 7.25 -4.17
CA CYS A 94 0.49 8.20 -3.84
C CYS A 94 1.78 7.87 -4.60
N LEU A 95 2.17 6.60 -4.63
CA LEU A 95 3.34 6.13 -5.38
C LEU A 95 3.20 6.42 -6.88
N ALA A 96 2.02 6.17 -7.46
CA ALA A 96 1.75 6.47 -8.86
C ALA A 96 1.78 7.98 -9.16
N GLN A 97 1.35 8.84 -8.23
CA GLN A 97 1.48 10.30 -8.37
C GLN A 97 2.93 10.76 -8.41
N LEU A 98 3.82 10.12 -7.61
CA LEU A 98 5.25 10.43 -7.64
C LEU A 98 5.91 10.06 -8.97
N MET A 99 5.41 9.03 -9.66
CA MET A 99 5.94 8.58 -10.96
C MET A 99 5.39 9.37 -12.15
N LYS A 100 4.17 9.91 -12.05
CA LYS A 100 3.42 10.45 -13.20
C LYS A 100 4.14 11.58 -13.95
N GLU A 101 4.93 12.40 -13.26
CA GLU A 101 5.60 13.57 -13.84
C GLU A 101 7.13 13.39 -13.96
N LYS A 102 7.63 12.16 -13.74
CA LYS A 102 9.06 11.85 -13.77
C LYS A 102 9.47 11.19 -15.08
N THR A 103 10.69 11.46 -15.52
CA THR A 103 11.29 10.73 -16.66
C THR A 103 11.65 9.30 -16.28
N SER A 104 11.88 8.45 -17.28
CA SER A 104 12.29 7.06 -17.04
C SER A 104 13.59 6.96 -16.23
N GLU A 105 14.51 7.90 -16.42
CA GLU A 105 15.77 8.04 -15.71
C GLU A 105 15.54 8.46 -14.25
N GLU A 106 14.70 9.47 -14.02
CA GLU A 106 14.37 9.93 -12.66
C GLU A 106 13.60 8.87 -11.85
N VAL A 107 12.73 8.09 -12.49
CA VAL A 107 12.04 6.96 -11.86
C VAL A 107 13.05 5.89 -11.45
N ARG A 108 14.00 5.55 -12.32
CA ARG A 108 15.05 4.57 -12.00
C ARG A 108 15.88 5.03 -10.80
N ASP A 109 16.29 6.30 -10.78
CA ASP A 109 17.05 6.87 -9.67
C ASP A 109 16.23 6.84 -8.37
N LEU A 110 14.94 7.18 -8.43
CA LEU A 110 14.03 7.18 -7.29
C LEU A 110 13.91 5.79 -6.62
N PHE A 111 13.91 4.72 -7.43
CA PHE A 111 13.81 3.35 -6.96
C PHE A 111 15.18 2.65 -6.82
N GLY A 112 16.29 3.33 -7.11
CA GLY A 112 17.64 2.75 -7.07
C GLY A 112 17.86 1.63 -8.10
N ILE A 113 17.17 1.69 -9.24
CA ILE A 113 17.23 0.69 -10.31
C ILE A 113 18.36 1.06 -11.28
N SER A 114 19.32 0.16 -11.47
CA SER A 114 20.36 0.33 -12.49
C SER A 114 19.78 0.20 -13.90
N ASN A 115 20.17 1.08 -14.83
CA ASN A 115 19.82 0.90 -16.24
C ASN A 115 20.56 -0.31 -16.82
N ASP A 116 19.80 -1.32 -17.21
CA ASP A 116 20.27 -2.58 -17.81
C ASP A 116 20.12 -2.61 -19.34
N LEU A 117 19.55 -1.55 -19.93
CA LEU A 117 19.33 -1.45 -21.37
C LEU A 117 20.55 -0.90 -22.10
N THR A 118 20.86 -1.50 -23.24
CA THR A 118 21.82 -0.94 -24.20
C THR A 118 21.26 0.29 -24.90
N GLU A 119 22.13 1.13 -25.44
CA GLU A 119 21.73 2.37 -26.11
C GLU A 119 20.88 2.11 -27.37
N GLU A 120 21.13 1.00 -28.06
CA GLU A 120 20.36 0.53 -29.21
C GLU A 120 18.94 0.10 -28.79
N GLU A 121 18.79 -0.63 -27.69
CA GLU A 121 17.49 -1.03 -27.13
C GLU A 121 16.67 0.18 -26.65
N VAL A 122 17.31 1.16 -26.00
CA VAL A 122 16.66 2.40 -25.59
C VAL A 122 16.12 3.17 -26.79
N GLN A 123 16.91 3.27 -27.87
CA GLN A 123 16.46 3.96 -29.10
C GLN A 123 15.30 3.22 -29.76
N GLU A 124 15.32 1.90 -29.80
CA GLU A 124 14.23 1.10 -30.36
C GLU A 124 12.95 1.24 -29.52
N ILE A 125 13.05 1.21 -28.19
CA ILE A 125 11.93 1.46 -27.27
C ILE A 125 11.36 2.87 -27.47
N LYS A 126 12.20 3.90 -27.63
CA LYS A 126 11.75 5.28 -27.91
C LYS A 126 11.03 5.38 -29.27
N LYS A 127 11.54 4.72 -30.31
CA LYS A 127 10.87 4.65 -31.63
C LYS A 127 9.53 3.92 -31.58
N GLN A 128 9.36 2.94 -30.70
CA GLN A 128 8.09 2.22 -30.55
C GLN A 128 7.09 2.98 -29.68
N ASN A 129 7.57 3.87 -28.79
CA ASN A 129 6.76 4.61 -27.83
C ASN A 129 6.72 6.12 -28.09
N VAL A 130 6.80 6.55 -29.35
CA VAL A 130 6.76 7.97 -29.77
C VAL A 130 5.47 8.70 -29.36
N TRP A 131 4.44 7.96 -28.98
CA TRP A 131 3.15 8.49 -28.52
C TRP A 131 3.16 8.87 -27.02
N CYS A 132 4.24 8.54 -26.30
CA CYS A 132 4.30 8.56 -24.85
C CYS A 132 5.22 9.68 -24.29
N ASP A 133 5.62 10.64 -25.14
CA ASP A 133 6.37 11.84 -24.77
C ASP A 133 5.48 12.93 -24.14
#